data_AF-A0A1Z5TJX2-F1
#
_entry.id   AF-A0A1Z5TJX2-F1
#
_cell.length_a   1.000
_cell.length_b   1.000
_cell.length_c   1.000
_cell.angle_alpha   90.00
_cell.angle_beta   90.00
_cell.angle_gamma   90.00
#
_symmetry.space_group_name_H-M   'P 1'
#
loop_
_entity.id
_entity.type
_entity.pdbx_description
1 polymer ?
#
loop_
_entity_poly.entity_id
_entity_poly.type
_entity_poly.pdbx_seq_one_letter_code
_entity_poly.pdbx_strand_id
1 'polypeptide(L)'
;MTLFILTETSAGYALLKAKDKKLLKRDDLAEEAASAEGVCSLLKLKQFKKFDSASSALEEAAALTESKVTPMLSSLLDDLKEEKKATLAVADPKLGTAIAKLPGLSISPVADSTTADLYRAIREHLPSLIPGLMPQEISTMSLGLSHSLSRHKLKFSPDKVDTMIIQAIALLDDLDKELNTYAMRVKEWYGWHFPEMARIINDNLAYSRVILAMGMRNNAANTDLSDVLPEEIEGAVKAAAEISMGTEITDEDLENIQALAEQVVGFTEYRQQLSSYLSARMQAIAPNLTALVGELVGARLIAHAGSLMNLAKSPASTIQILGAEKALFRALKTKHDTPKYGLIYHASLIGQASGKNKGKIARMLATKTALGLRVDALSEWGTAGEGSAKDEPTEEEKSATGVQGRIALERRLRGMEGKPLKPSGVAIGPGGQKADAQAGKWEIKEARKYNPDADGISADAKPMTNGGVEAPTKAGSKKRKIVEEVDDAPSSKKAAKATAAAASSSDDSDSDEDMADEGDGNLVTKTNLNGTAERADPSKAAAPNAAKPASADIEGGDKAAKKAAKEEKKKLKAEKAARKAERAERRASKGDKKRKGDEDGAEEPKKKKKKSSS
;
A
#
# COMPACT_ATOMS: atom_id res chain seq x y z
N MET A 1 -64.86 -5.98 27.95
CA MET A 1 -63.46 -6.40 28.13
C MET A 1 -62.67 -5.25 28.73
N THR A 2 -61.54 -5.52 29.42
CA THR A 2 -60.50 -4.49 29.64
C THR A 2 -59.63 -4.41 28.39
N LEU A 3 -59.31 -3.19 27.94
CA LEU A 3 -58.45 -2.97 26.79
C LEU A 3 -57.03 -2.64 27.24
N PHE A 4 -56.09 -3.47 26.81
CA PHE A 4 -54.66 -3.25 26.91
C PHE A 4 -54.09 -2.85 25.57
N ILE A 5 -52.99 -2.10 25.58
CA ILE A 5 -52.22 -1.76 24.39
C ILE A 5 -50.77 -2.15 24.67
N LEU A 6 -50.21 -3.03 23.82
CA LEU A 6 -48.79 -3.35 23.82
C LEU A 6 -48.05 -2.27 23.01
N THR A 7 -47.16 -1.53 23.65
CA THR A 7 -46.36 -0.48 23.02
C THR A 7 -44.89 -0.85 23.06
N GLU A 8 -44.31 -1.04 21.88
CA GLU A 8 -42.89 -1.33 21.67
C GLU A 8 -42.09 -0.02 21.58
N THR A 9 -40.96 0.07 22.28
CA THR A 9 -40.10 1.26 22.29
C THR A 9 -38.61 0.88 22.26
N SER A 10 -37.73 1.82 21.91
CA SER A 10 -36.27 1.63 21.97
C SER A 10 -35.72 1.37 23.38
N ALA A 11 -36.52 1.62 24.42
CA ALA A 11 -36.16 1.47 25.83
C ALA A 11 -36.76 0.22 26.50
N GLY A 12 -37.70 -0.48 25.85
CA GLY A 12 -38.43 -1.61 26.43
C GLY A 12 -39.90 -1.69 26.00
N TYR A 13 -40.64 -2.60 26.63
CA TYR A 13 -42.07 -2.81 26.39
C TYR A 13 -42.93 -2.08 27.42
N ALA A 14 -43.88 -1.27 26.95
CA ALA A 14 -44.89 -0.60 27.78
C ALA A 14 -46.27 -1.24 27.59
N LEU A 15 -46.93 -1.55 28.70
CA LEU A 15 -48.27 -2.12 28.74
C LEU A 15 -49.24 -1.06 29.29
N LEU A 16 -49.99 -0.44 28.39
CA LEU A 16 -50.96 0.61 28.73
C LEU A 16 -52.35 0.00 28.91
N LYS A 17 -53.09 0.45 29.94
CA LYS A 17 -54.49 0.11 30.17
C LYS A 17 -55.36 1.32 29.81
N ALA A 18 -56.30 1.15 28.89
CA ALA A 18 -57.30 2.17 28.63
C ALA A 18 -58.27 2.25 29.81
N LYS A 19 -58.65 3.47 30.22
CA LYS A 19 -59.67 3.66 31.26
C LYS A 19 -61.07 3.35 30.71
N ASP A 20 -61.32 3.69 29.45
CA ASP A 20 -62.59 3.46 28.77
C ASP A 20 -62.68 2.11 28.04
N LYS A 21 -63.79 1.40 28.29
CA LYS A 21 -64.09 0.06 27.75
C LYS A 21 -64.56 0.07 26.28
N LYS A 22 -64.66 1.24 25.65
CA LYS A 22 -65.15 1.44 24.27
C LYS A 22 -64.23 2.35 23.43
N LEU A 23 -63.00 2.61 23.86
CA LEU A 23 -62.09 3.60 23.26
C LEU A 23 -61.96 3.47 21.72
N LEU A 24 -61.83 2.24 21.21
CA LEU A 24 -61.72 1.91 19.77
C LEU A 24 -63.02 2.07 18.95
N LYS A 25 -64.04 2.76 19.49
CA LYS A 25 -65.35 3.01 18.87
C LYS A 25 -65.85 4.44 19.07
N ARG A 26 -64.94 5.39 19.32
CA ARG A 26 -65.24 6.83 19.36
C ARG A 26 -64.52 7.50 18.21
N ASP A 27 -65.26 8.26 17.40
CA ASP A 27 -64.69 8.98 16.26
C ASP A 27 -63.91 10.23 16.73
N ASP A 28 -64.31 10.82 17.87
CA ASP A 28 -63.65 11.95 18.56
C ASP A 28 -62.24 11.64 19.12
N LEU A 29 -61.76 10.38 19.02
CA LEU A 29 -60.53 9.94 19.67
C LEU A 29 -59.30 10.77 19.26
N ALA A 30 -59.25 11.25 18.01
CA ALA A 30 -58.14 12.06 17.51
C ALA A 30 -58.08 13.47 18.13
N GLU A 31 -59.21 14.03 18.56
CA GLU A 31 -59.27 15.36 19.18
C GLU A 31 -58.93 15.28 20.67
N GLU A 32 -59.51 14.33 21.40
CA GLU A 32 -59.18 14.11 22.83
C GLU A 32 -57.70 13.70 23.02
N ALA A 33 -57.13 12.95 22.07
CA ALA A 33 -55.75 12.48 22.13
C ALA A 33 -54.71 13.48 21.57
N ALA A 34 -55.12 14.66 21.12
CA ALA A 34 -54.19 15.68 20.61
C ALA A 34 -53.29 16.30 21.71
N SER A 35 -53.74 16.26 22.97
CA SER A 35 -53.00 16.83 24.12
C SER A 35 -52.39 15.75 25.02
N ALA A 36 -51.22 16.04 25.60
CA ALA A 36 -50.55 15.13 26.54
C ALA A 36 -51.41 14.80 27.77
N GLU A 37 -52.13 15.81 28.29
CA GLU A 37 -53.09 15.65 29.39
C GLU A 37 -54.27 14.77 28.98
N GLY A 38 -54.82 14.97 27.78
CA GLY A 38 -55.86 14.13 27.19
C GLY A 38 -55.43 12.68 27.06
N VAL A 39 -54.25 12.40 26.51
CA VAL A 39 -53.70 11.02 26.40
C VAL A 39 -53.49 10.38 27.78
N CYS A 40 -52.99 11.12 28.77
CA CYS A 40 -52.86 10.64 30.15
C CYS A 40 -54.23 10.55 30.88
N SER A 41 -55.27 11.22 30.38
CA SER A 41 -56.65 11.06 30.83
C SER A 41 -57.27 9.77 30.30
N LEU A 42 -56.98 9.38 29.05
CA LEU A 42 -57.53 8.17 28.41
C LEU A 42 -56.79 6.89 28.79
N LEU A 43 -55.47 6.96 28.92
CA LEU A 43 -54.58 5.81 29.15
C LEU A 43 -53.90 5.90 30.52
N LYS A 44 -53.59 4.73 31.11
CA LYS A 44 -52.72 4.62 32.28
C LYS A 44 -51.73 3.48 32.09
N LEU A 45 -50.46 3.72 32.39
CA LEU A 45 -49.44 2.67 32.43
C LEU A 45 -49.81 1.60 33.48
N LYS A 46 -49.95 0.33 33.06
CA LYS A 46 -50.05 -0.82 33.98
C LYS A 46 -48.65 -1.29 34.37
N GLN A 47 -47.74 -1.37 33.40
CA GLN A 47 -46.40 -1.92 33.59
C GLN A 47 -45.45 -1.38 32.51
N PHE A 48 -44.18 -1.17 32.85
CA PHE A 48 -43.11 -0.90 31.89
C PHE A 48 -41.92 -1.79 32.19
N LYS A 49 -41.46 -2.54 31.18
CA LYS A 49 -40.35 -3.48 31.29
C LYS A 49 -39.21 -2.99 30.41
N LYS A 50 -38.27 -2.27 31.03
CA LYS A 50 -37.06 -1.74 30.39
C LYS A 50 -36.18 -2.88 29.86
N PHE A 51 -35.44 -2.64 28.78
CA PHE A 51 -34.37 -3.55 28.36
C PHE A 51 -33.15 -3.41 29.28
N ASP A 52 -32.66 -4.53 29.82
CA ASP A 52 -31.53 -4.53 30.77
C ASP A 52 -30.18 -4.24 30.09
N SER A 53 -30.06 -4.51 28.79
CA SER A 53 -28.81 -4.35 28.04
C SER A 53 -29.04 -4.03 26.56
N ALA A 54 -28.00 -3.53 25.89
CA ALA A 54 -28.04 -3.25 24.46
C ALA A 54 -28.07 -4.51 23.58
N SER A 55 -27.65 -5.68 24.10
CA SER A 55 -27.76 -6.97 23.41
C SER A 55 -29.17 -7.55 23.53
N SER A 56 -29.77 -7.55 24.72
CA SER A 56 -31.18 -7.96 24.84
C SER A 56 -32.12 -7.03 24.05
N ALA A 57 -31.89 -5.71 24.06
CA ALA A 57 -32.62 -4.79 23.19
C ALA A 57 -32.47 -5.13 21.68
N LEU A 58 -31.30 -5.60 21.24
CA LEU A 58 -31.04 -6.02 19.85
C LEU A 58 -31.80 -7.30 19.52
N GLU A 59 -31.70 -8.34 20.36
CA GLU A 59 -32.38 -9.62 20.20
C GLU A 59 -33.91 -9.45 20.14
N GLU A 60 -34.45 -8.67 21.07
CA GLU A 60 -35.88 -8.30 21.12
C GLU A 60 -36.29 -7.55 19.85
N ALA A 61 -35.55 -6.50 19.44
CA ALA A 61 -35.86 -5.76 18.21
C ALA A 61 -35.73 -6.62 16.94
N ALA A 62 -34.77 -7.55 16.89
CA ALA A 62 -34.62 -8.49 15.78
C ALA A 62 -35.83 -9.43 15.68
N ALA A 63 -36.21 -10.06 16.81
CA ALA A 63 -37.38 -10.94 16.91
C ALA A 63 -38.69 -10.22 16.54
N LEU A 64 -38.89 -8.98 17.00
CA LEU A 64 -40.03 -8.14 16.61
C LEU A 64 -40.06 -7.88 15.11
N THR A 65 -38.92 -7.63 14.44
CA THR A 65 -38.90 -7.48 12.98
C THR A 65 -39.18 -8.77 12.19
N GLU A 66 -39.21 -9.92 12.86
CA GLU A 66 -39.65 -11.21 12.33
C GLU A 66 -41.03 -11.64 12.88
N SER A 67 -41.72 -10.76 13.61
CA SER A 67 -43.01 -10.99 14.28
C SER A 67 -43.01 -12.17 15.26
N LYS A 68 -41.85 -12.49 15.85
CA LYS A 68 -41.66 -13.58 16.84
C LYS A 68 -41.89 -13.06 18.25
N VAL A 69 -42.57 -13.87 19.09
CA VAL A 69 -42.68 -13.60 20.53
C VAL A 69 -41.44 -14.09 21.25
N THR A 70 -40.86 -13.23 22.08
CA THR A 70 -39.68 -13.52 22.91
C THR A 70 -40.05 -13.96 24.34
N PRO A 71 -39.12 -14.57 25.11
CA PRO A 71 -39.33 -14.86 26.52
C PRO A 71 -39.59 -13.61 27.37
N MET A 72 -39.01 -12.46 26.99
CA MET A 72 -39.22 -11.19 27.70
C MET A 72 -40.63 -10.65 27.49
N LEU A 73 -41.18 -10.79 26.28
CA LEU A 73 -42.54 -10.41 25.94
C LEU A 73 -43.56 -11.41 26.51
N SER A 74 -43.31 -12.72 26.47
CA SER A 74 -44.24 -13.71 27.06
C SER A 74 -44.41 -13.49 28.56
N SER A 75 -43.30 -13.25 29.28
CA SER A 75 -43.32 -12.93 30.71
C SER A 75 -43.82 -11.53 31.06
N LEU A 76 -44.08 -10.65 30.09
CA LEU A 76 -44.88 -9.42 30.28
C LEU A 76 -46.38 -9.71 30.12
N LEU A 77 -46.73 -10.64 29.22
CA LEU A 77 -48.12 -11.04 28.95
C LEU A 77 -48.67 -12.02 30.00
N ASP A 78 -47.81 -12.72 30.73
CA ASP A 78 -48.21 -13.58 31.84
C ASP A 78 -48.98 -12.80 32.94
N ASP A 79 -48.60 -11.53 33.21
CA ASP A 79 -49.28 -10.61 34.15
C ASP A 79 -50.67 -10.11 33.66
N LEU A 80 -51.14 -10.61 32.51
CA LEU A 80 -52.50 -10.44 32.00
C LEU A 80 -53.39 -11.68 32.19
N LYS A 81 -52.83 -12.86 32.56
CA LYS A 81 -53.57 -14.13 32.64
C LYS A 81 -54.73 -14.12 33.64
N GLU A 82 -54.68 -13.26 34.65
CA GLU A 82 -55.73 -13.11 35.67
C GLU A 82 -56.97 -12.33 35.18
N GLU A 83 -56.84 -11.46 34.17
CA GLU A 83 -57.95 -10.59 33.72
C GLU A 83 -58.89 -11.30 32.74
N LYS A 84 -59.90 -11.98 33.29
CA LYS A 84 -60.95 -12.68 32.54
C LYS A 84 -61.62 -11.78 31.49
N LYS A 85 -61.50 -12.16 30.21
CA LYS A 85 -62.00 -11.43 29.02
C LYS A 85 -61.33 -10.05 28.82
N ALA A 86 -60.00 -10.05 28.75
CA ALA A 86 -59.20 -8.91 28.27
C ALA A 86 -59.05 -8.91 26.73
N THR A 87 -58.80 -7.74 26.17
CA THR A 87 -58.52 -7.49 24.75
C THR A 87 -57.20 -6.73 24.65
N LEU A 88 -56.33 -7.10 23.69
CA LEU A 88 -54.99 -6.52 23.55
C LEU A 88 -54.83 -5.89 22.16
N ALA A 89 -54.70 -4.56 22.09
CA ALA A 89 -54.22 -3.89 20.90
C ALA A 89 -52.73 -4.22 20.68
N VAL A 90 -52.39 -4.59 19.44
CA VAL A 90 -51.03 -4.90 18.96
C VAL A 90 -50.80 -4.19 17.63
N ALA A 91 -49.62 -3.58 17.43
CA ALA A 91 -49.34 -2.75 16.26
C ALA A 91 -49.10 -3.55 14.96
N ASP A 92 -48.59 -4.78 15.05
CA ASP A 92 -48.42 -5.71 13.93
C ASP A 92 -49.44 -6.86 14.01
N PRO A 93 -50.30 -7.05 12.98
CA PRO A 93 -51.19 -8.19 12.89
C PRO A 93 -50.49 -9.55 12.99
N LYS A 94 -49.27 -9.70 12.45
CA LYS A 94 -48.54 -10.99 12.53
C LYS A 94 -48.13 -11.29 13.96
N LEU A 95 -47.53 -10.34 14.67
CA LEU A 95 -47.23 -10.46 16.11
C LEU A 95 -48.51 -10.73 16.90
N GLY A 96 -49.64 -10.10 16.56
CA GLY A 96 -50.96 -10.44 17.09
C GLY A 96 -51.32 -11.92 16.93
N THR A 97 -51.15 -12.50 15.72
CA THR A 97 -51.38 -13.94 15.49
C THR A 97 -50.34 -14.86 16.16
N ALA A 98 -49.16 -14.36 16.50
CA ALA A 98 -48.16 -15.10 17.27
C ALA A 98 -48.52 -15.12 18.76
N ILE A 99 -48.92 -13.98 19.32
CA ILE A 99 -49.43 -13.85 20.70
C ILE A 99 -50.69 -14.71 20.90
N ALA A 100 -51.59 -14.78 19.91
CA ALA A 100 -52.79 -15.63 19.95
C ALA A 100 -52.50 -17.14 20.08
N LYS A 101 -51.27 -17.59 19.80
CA LYS A 101 -50.84 -19.00 19.87
C LYS A 101 -50.17 -19.35 21.21
N LEU A 102 -50.00 -18.39 22.12
CA LEU A 102 -49.34 -18.61 23.41
C LEU A 102 -50.21 -19.45 24.37
N PRO A 103 -49.67 -20.52 25.00
CA PRO A 103 -50.44 -21.38 25.89
C PRO A 103 -50.87 -20.63 27.16
N GLY A 104 -52.16 -20.75 27.49
CA GLY A 104 -52.77 -20.17 28.69
C GLY A 104 -53.16 -18.70 28.60
N LEU A 105 -53.08 -18.06 27.43
CA LEU A 105 -53.47 -16.65 27.24
C LEU A 105 -54.91 -16.53 26.72
N SER A 106 -55.88 -16.23 27.60
CA SER A 106 -57.31 -16.10 27.24
C SER A 106 -57.69 -14.71 26.70
N ILE A 107 -56.84 -14.16 25.82
CA ILE A 107 -56.87 -12.76 25.35
C ILE A 107 -57.14 -12.72 23.85
N SER A 108 -58.04 -11.84 23.41
CA SER A 108 -58.23 -11.55 21.99
C SER A 108 -57.30 -10.40 21.55
N PRO A 109 -56.26 -10.65 20.73
CA PRO A 109 -55.49 -9.57 20.12
C PRO A 109 -56.32 -8.87 19.03
N VAL A 110 -56.12 -7.56 18.88
CA VAL A 110 -56.75 -6.69 17.89
C VAL A 110 -55.66 -5.86 17.23
N ALA A 111 -55.61 -5.86 15.90
CA ALA A 111 -54.61 -5.15 15.11
C ALA A 111 -55.26 -4.46 13.90
N ASP A 112 -56.45 -3.90 14.13
CA ASP A 112 -57.29 -3.24 13.13
C ASP A 112 -56.91 -1.76 13.00
N SER A 113 -57.35 -1.11 11.91
CA SER A 113 -57.12 0.33 11.65
C SER A 113 -57.58 1.25 12.78
N THR A 114 -58.60 0.86 13.56
CA THR A 114 -59.08 1.58 14.76
C THR A 114 -58.04 1.71 15.87
N THR A 115 -56.94 0.94 15.81
CA THR A 115 -55.81 1.06 16.74
C THR A 115 -54.73 2.04 16.26
N ALA A 116 -54.76 2.48 15.00
CA ALA A 116 -53.66 3.24 14.40
C ALA A 116 -53.50 4.64 14.99
N ASP A 117 -54.59 5.42 15.13
CA ASP A 117 -54.56 6.75 15.73
C ASP A 117 -54.24 6.71 17.23
N LEU A 118 -54.66 5.64 17.92
CA LEU A 118 -54.28 5.37 19.30
C LEU A 118 -52.76 5.16 19.42
N TYR A 119 -52.16 4.35 18.54
CA TYR A 119 -50.71 4.18 18.47
C TYR A 119 -49.95 5.45 18.06
N ARG A 120 -50.55 6.29 17.22
CA ARG A 120 -50.00 7.60 16.86
C ARG A 120 -49.91 8.52 18.08
N ALA A 121 -51.03 8.72 18.79
CA ALA A 121 -51.05 9.56 19.99
C ALA A 121 -50.13 9.03 21.11
N ILE A 122 -50.05 7.70 21.28
CA ILE A 122 -49.11 7.06 22.22
C ILE A 122 -47.64 7.36 21.86
N ARG A 123 -47.29 7.40 20.57
CA ARG A 123 -45.92 7.71 20.12
C ARG A 123 -45.59 9.20 20.21
N GLU A 124 -46.58 10.07 19.98
CA GLU A 124 -46.43 11.53 20.05
C GLU A 124 -46.24 12.00 21.51
N HIS A 125 -47.05 11.47 22.44
CA HIS A 125 -47.01 11.84 23.86
C HIS A 125 -46.29 10.80 24.75
N LEU A 126 -45.40 9.99 24.16
CA LEU A 126 -44.73 8.86 24.82
C LEU A 126 -43.93 9.25 26.09
N PRO A 127 -43.17 10.37 26.13
CA PRO A 127 -42.44 10.79 27.34
C PRO A 127 -43.38 11.16 28.50
N SER A 128 -44.59 11.62 28.21
CA SER A 128 -45.62 11.94 29.21
C SER A 128 -46.31 10.69 29.76
N LEU A 129 -46.41 9.63 28.94
CA LEU A 129 -47.03 8.36 29.30
C LEU A 129 -46.16 7.46 30.20
N ILE A 130 -44.83 7.60 30.15
CA ILE A 130 -43.89 6.74 30.89
C ILE A 130 -42.99 7.61 31.79
N PRO A 131 -43.30 7.75 33.10
CA PRO A 131 -42.49 8.53 34.02
C PRO A 131 -41.04 8.03 34.10
N GLY A 132 -40.08 8.95 34.05
CA GLY A 132 -38.65 8.62 34.10
C GLY A 132 -38.09 8.07 32.77
N LEU A 133 -38.58 8.58 31.64
CA LEU A 133 -37.97 8.48 30.32
C LEU A 133 -37.90 9.87 29.67
N MET A 134 -36.72 10.47 29.62
CA MET A 134 -36.53 11.78 29.01
C MET A 134 -36.48 11.66 27.47
N PRO A 135 -37.01 12.65 26.71
CA PRO A 135 -36.99 12.61 25.24
C PRO A 135 -35.58 12.42 24.63
N GLN A 136 -34.56 12.95 25.30
CA GLN A 136 -33.15 12.80 24.92
C GLN A 136 -32.66 11.34 25.07
N GLU A 137 -33.08 10.64 26.12
CA GLU A 137 -32.71 9.25 26.40
C GLU A 137 -33.38 8.29 25.40
N ILE A 138 -34.66 8.51 25.09
CA ILE A 138 -35.37 7.76 24.04
C ILE A 138 -34.64 7.92 22.69
N SER A 139 -34.18 9.13 22.38
CA SER A 139 -33.46 9.45 21.15
C SER A 139 -32.09 8.77 21.07
N THR A 140 -31.30 8.78 22.14
CA THR A 140 -29.98 8.12 22.16
C THR A 140 -30.09 6.60 22.18
N MET A 141 -31.05 6.02 22.92
CA MET A 141 -31.35 4.58 22.85
C MET A 141 -31.82 4.17 21.46
N SER A 142 -32.69 4.95 20.81
CA SER A 142 -33.15 4.71 19.45
C SER A 142 -31.99 4.71 18.45
N LEU A 143 -31.07 5.68 18.55
CA LEU A 143 -29.87 5.74 17.71
C LEU A 143 -28.94 4.55 17.95
N GLY A 144 -28.70 4.19 19.21
CA GLY A 144 -27.88 3.03 19.59
C GLY A 144 -28.44 1.71 19.06
N LEU A 145 -29.73 1.45 19.31
CA LEU A 145 -30.43 0.27 18.83
C LEU A 145 -30.47 0.22 17.30
N SER A 146 -30.72 1.35 16.64
CA SER A 146 -30.71 1.46 15.17
C SER A 146 -29.34 1.11 14.57
N HIS A 147 -28.24 1.58 15.18
CA HIS A 147 -26.88 1.20 14.79
C HIS A 147 -26.61 -0.30 15.03
N SER A 148 -27.02 -0.85 16.17
CA SER A 148 -26.83 -2.27 16.51
C SER A 148 -27.60 -3.20 15.59
N LEU A 149 -28.90 -2.94 15.35
CA LEU A 149 -29.74 -3.70 14.43
C LEU A 149 -29.22 -3.62 12.98
N SER A 150 -28.72 -2.46 12.56
CA SER A 150 -28.07 -2.30 11.25
C SER A 150 -26.79 -3.12 11.14
N ARG A 151 -25.92 -3.12 12.16
CA ARG A 151 -24.69 -3.93 12.18
C ARG A 151 -24.98 -5.43 12.17
N HIS A 152 -26.04 -5.85 12.87
CA HIS A 152 -26.50 -7.24 12.89
C HIS A 152 -27.03 -7.68 11.52
N LYS A 153 -27.96 -6.92 10.92
CA LYS A 153 -28.53 -7.25 9.61
C LYS A 153 -27.53 -7.14 8.46
N LEU A 154 -26.53 -6.25 8.56
CA LEU A 154 -25.42 -6.12 7.61
C LEU A 154 -24.19 -6.99 7.96
N LYS A 155 -24.30 -7.90 8.96
CA LYS A 155 -23.23 -8.81 9.43
C LYS A 155 -21.82 -8.20 9.44
N PHE A 156 -21.66 -7.02 10.06
CA PHE A 156 -20.40 -6.24 10.09
C PHE A 156 -19.88 -5.84 8.70
N SER A 157 -20.00 -4.55 8.33
CA SER A 157 -19.53 -4.02 7.04
C SER A 157 -18.05 -4.40 6.76
N PRO A 158 -17.76 -5.14 5.68
CA PRO A 158 -16.41 -5.61 5.38
C PRO A 158 -15.43 -4.48 5.07
N ASP A 159 -15.93 -3.32 4.61
CA ASP A 159 -15.15 -2.09 4.36
C ASP A 159 -14.34 -1.63 5.60
N LYS A 160 -14.76 -2.03 6.80
CA LYS A 160 -14.03 -1.74 8.04
C LYS A 160 -12.78 -2.61 8.24
N VAL A 161 -12.72 -3.80 7.64
CA VAL A 161 -11.55 -4.67 7.77
C VAL A 161 -10.40 -4.13 6.90
N ASP A 162 -10.72 -3.69 5.68
CA ASP A 162 -9.78 -3.00 4.75
C ASP A 162 -9.04 -1.84 5.42
N THR A 163 -9.72 -1.09 6.29
CA THR A 163 -9.16 0.08 6.96
C THR A 163 -7.89 -0.28 7.75
N MET A 164 -7.81 -1.50 8.31
CA MET A 164 -6.62 -1.97 9.03
C MET A 164 -5.42 -2.22 8.10
N ILE A 165 -5.65 -2.73 6.87
CA ILE A 165 -4.61 -2.88 5.84
C ILE A 165 -4.04 -1.50 5.49
N ILE A 166 -4.92 -0.52 5.27
CA ILE A 166 -4.54 0.83 4.82
C ILE A 166 -3.67 1.54 5.86
N GLN A 167 -4.01 1.44 7.15
CA GLN A 167 -3.17 2.00 8.22
C GLN A 167 -1.85 1.22 8.38
N ALA A 168 -1.87 -0.11 8.27
CA ALA A 168 -0.66 -0.94 8.43
C ALA A 168 0.38 -0.69 7.33
N ILE A 169 -0.03 -0.53 6.06
CA ILE A 169 0.93 -0.22 4.98
C ILE A 169 1.43 1.23 5.03
N ALA A 170 0.60 2.18 5.48
CA ALA A 170 1.06 3.55 5.71
C ALA A 170 2.13 3.59 6.81
N LEU A 171 1.87 2.93 7.94
CA LEU A 171 2.84 2.80 9.04
C LEU A 171 4.12 2.08 8.60
N LEU A 172 4.03 1.04 7.77
CA LEU A 172 5.21 0.35 7.22
C LEU A 172 6.01 1.26 6.28
N ASP A 173 5.33 1.98 5.38
CA ASP A 173 5.96 2.94 4.47
C ASP A 173 6.60 4.12 5.22
N ASP A 174 6.09 4.53 6.39
CA ASP A 174 6.68 5.58 7.24
C ASP A 174 7.84 5.05 8.12
N LEU A 175 7.70 3.86 8.74
CA LEU A 175 8.78 3.18 9.43
C LEU A 175 10.00 2.94 8.52
N ASP A 176 9.80 2.64 7.23
CA ASP A 176 10.90 2.52 6.25
C ASP A 176 11.73 3.82 6.12
N LYS A 177 11.10 5.00 6.25
CA LYS A 177 11.78 6.30 6.18
C LYS A 177 12.48 6.62 7.51
N GLU A 178 11.79 6.39 8.62
CA GLU A 178 12.28 6.68 9.96
C GLU A 178 13.46 5.77 10.33
N LEU A 179 13.35 4.47 10.10
CA LEU A 179 14.44 3.49 10.30
C LEU A 179 15.69 3.90 9.52
N ASN A 180 15.56 4.25 8.23
CA ASN A 180 16.72 4.72 7.45
C ASN A 180 17.31 6.02 7.99
N THR A 181 16.47 6.97 8.43
CA THR A 181 16.92 8.25 9.01
C THR A 181 17.65 8.04 10.34
N TYR A 182 17.12 7.20 11.23
CA TYR A 182 17.74 6.87 12.51
C TYR A 182 19.01 6.03 12.32
N ALA A 183 19.03 5.07 11.39
CA ALA A 183 20.23 4.28 11.10
C ALA A 183 21.38 5.14 10.55
N MET A 184 21.09 6.08 9.64
CA MET A 184 22.08 7.06 9.18
C MET A 184 22.56 7.95 10.33
N ARG A 185 21.68 8.38 11.24
CA ARG A 185 22.07 9.13 12.45
C ARG A 185 22.96 8.31 13.40
N VAL A 186 22.68 7.02 13.59
CA VAL A 186 23.55 6.13 14.39
C VAL A 186 24.93 5.98 13.73
N LYS A 187 25.00 5.86 12.39
CA LYS A 187 26.26 5.85 11.63
C LYS A 187 27.03 7.17 11.69
N GLU A 188 26.34 8.32 11.64
CA GLU A 188 26.94 9.65 11.83
C GLU A 188 27.50 9.83 13.25
N TRP A 189 26.75 9.41 14.28
CA TRP A 189 27.06 9.68 15.68
C TRP A 189 28.14 8.76 16.23
N TYR A 190 28.01 7.44 16.05
CA TYR A 190 29.06 6.49 16.44
C TYR A 190 30.28 6.54 15.51
N GLY A 191 30.10 7.00 14.26
CA GLY A 191 31.19 7.27 13.32
C GLY A 191 32.18 8.34 13.79
N TRP A 192 31.86 9.12 14.83
CA TRP A 192 32.85 9.99 15.49
C TRP A 192 33.84 9.17 16.36
N HIS A 193 33.35 8.13 17.03
CA HIS A 193 34.17 7.21 17.84
C HIS A 193 34.89 6.14 17.01
N PHE A 194 34.24 5.61 15.97
CA PHE A 194 34.80 4.55 15.12
C PHE A 194 34.36 4.70 13.64
N PRO A 195 34.96 5.65 12.89
CA PRO A 195 34.54 5.96 11.52
C PRO A 195 34.73 4.80 10.53
N GLU A 196 35.77 3.98 10.71
CA GLU A 196 36.11 2.89 9.80
C GLU A 196 35.05 1.79 9.77
N MET A 197 34.32 1.57 10.87
CA MET A 197 33.24 0.59 10.95
C MET A 197 32.11 0.86 9.93
N ALA A 198 31.82 2.13 9.64
CA ALA A 198 30.79 2.51 8.67
C ALA A 198 31.19 2.21 7.21
N ARG A 199 32.49 2.01 6.95
CA ARG A 199 33.04 1.59 5.65
C ARG A 199 33.08 0.06 5.49
N ILE A 200 33.12 -0.68 6.61
CA ILE A 200 33.18 -2.15 6.64
C ILE A 200 31.77 -2.73 6.67
N ILE A 201 30.89 -2.20 7.53
CA ILE A 201 29.52 -2.71 7.72
C ILE A 201 28.52 -1.85 6.92
N ASN A 202 28.24 -2.30 5.69
CA ASN A 202 27.25 -1.64 4.83
C ASN A 202 25.82 -1.74 5.40
N ASP A 203 25.44 -2.87 6.01
CA ASP A 203 24.10 -3.04 6.58
C ASP A 203 23.88 -2.12 7.81
N ASN A 204 22.68 -1.57 7.90
CA ASN A 204 22.25 -0.69 8.98
C ASN A 204 21.86 -1.48 10.24
N LEU A 205 21.25 -2.66 10.09
CA LEU A 205 20.81 -3.49 11.20
C LEU A 205 22.02 -4.08 11.94
N ALA A 206 22.94 -4.71 11.20
CA ALA A 206 24.20 -5.24 11.74
C ALA A 206 25.04 -4.13 12.42
N TYR A 207 25.14 -2.94 11.82
CA TYR A 207 25.88 -1.81 12.41
C TYR A 207 25.32 -1.42 13.79
N SER A 208 24.00 -1.30 13.93
CA SER A 208 23.37 -1.03 15.23
C SER A 208 23.56 -2.16 16.24
N ARG A 209 23.49 -3.44 15.81
CA ARG A 209 23.74 -4.59 16.71
C ARG A 209 25.18 -4.68 17.18
N VAL A 210 26.17 -4.34 16.35
CA VAL A 210 27.59 -4.29 16.76
C VAL A 210 27.82 -3.21 17.82
N ILE A 211 27.18 -2.05 17.73
CA ILE A 211 27.26 -0.99 18.77
C ILE A 211 26.73 -1.48 20.12
N LEU A 212 25.64 -2.26 20.12
CA LEU A 212 25.06 -2.83 21.33
C LEU A 212 25.96 -3.93 21.95
N ALA A 213 26.59 -4.77 21.13
CA ALA A 213 27.47 -5.85 21.61
C ALA A 213 28.89 -5.39 22.02
N MET A 214 29.44 -4.40 21.32
CA MET A 214 30.83 -3.95 21.48
C MET A 214 30.95 -2.76 22.45
N GLY A 215 30.02 -1.80 22.40
CA GLY A 215 30.10 -0.56 23.17
C GLY A 215 31.31 0.29 22.75
N MET A 216 32.27 0.47 23.66
CA MET A 216 33.54 1.16 23.38
C MET A 216 34.43 0.34 22.44
N ARG A 217 35.11 1.01 21.52
CA ARG A 217 36.12 0.43 20.62
C ARG A 217 37.17 -0.42 21.34
N ASN A 218 37.54 -0.04 22.57
CA ASN A 218 38.51 -0.75 23.41
C ASN A 218 38.08 -2.17 23.81
N ASN A 219 36.78 -2.50 23.76
CA ASN A 219 36.27 -3.86 24.00
C ASN A 219 36.26 -4.75 22.74
N ALA A 220 36.54 -4.22 21.54
CA ALA A 220 36.46 -4.96 20.28
C ALA A 220 37.27 -6.27 20.27
N ALA A 221 38.40 -6.33 20.98
CA ALA A 221 39.21 -7.54 21.09
C ALA A 221 38.56 -8.65 21.95
N ASN A 222 37.68 -8.28 22.90
CA ASN A 222 37.08 -9.19 23.87
C ASN A 222 35.62 -9.57 23.54
N THR A 223 34.90 -8.73 22.80
CA THR A 223 33.51 -8.99 22.37
C THR A 223 33.47 -10.07 21.28
N ASP A 224 32.54 -11.03 21.40
CA ASP A 224 32.16 -11.96 20.33
C ASP A 224 31.10 -11.29 19.43
N LEU A 225 31.29 -11.30 18.10
CA LEU A 225 30.34 -10.73 17.14
C LEU A 225 29.78 -11.77 16.15
N SER A 226 30.05 -13.06 16.37
CA SER A 226 29.70 -14.16 15.45
C SER A 226 28.18 -14.34 15.22
N ASP A 227 27.35 -13.97 16.20
CA ASP A 227 25.88 -13.93 16.08
C ASP A 227 25.36 -12.79 15.18
N VAL A 228 26.21 -11.81 14.83
CA VAL A 228 25.84 -10.58 14.11
C VAL A 228 26.55 -10.43 12.77
N LEU A 229 27.80 -10.89 12.66
CA LEU A 229 28.66 -10.74 11.49
C LEU A 229 29.30 -12.07 11.07
N PRO A 230 29.53 -12.31 9.76
CA PRO A 230 30.45 -13.34 9.31
C PRO A 230 31.89 -13.08 9.79
N GLU A 231 32.63 -14.15 10.10
CA GLU A 231 34.00 -14.15 10.63
C GLU A 231 34.98 -13.27 9.80
N GLU A 232 34.84 -13.27 8.46
CA GLU A 232 35.64 -12.41 7.57
C GLU A 232 35.45 -10.90 7.83
N ILE A 233 34.21 -10.50 8.18
CA ILE A 233 33.85 -9.10 8.46
C ILE A 233 34.19 -8.76 9.91
N GLU A 234 33.93 -9.68 10.85
CA GLU A 234 34.31 -9.52 12.26
C GLU A 234 35.83 -9.30 12.41
N GLY A 235 36.66 -10.13 11.77
CA GLY A 235 38.12 -9.96 11.79
C GLY A 235 38.57 -8.62 11.22
N ALA A 236 37.91 -8.13 10.17
CA ALA A 236 38.17 -6.81 9.60
C ALA A 236 37.75 -5.66 10.54
N VAL A 237 36.61 -5.78 11.24
CA VAL A 237 36.17 -4.81 12.26
C VAL A 237 37.14 -4.77 13.44
N LYS A 238 37.57 -5.93 13.96
CA LYS A 238 38.52 -6.01 15.09
C LYS A 238 39.89 -5.43 14.73
N ALA A 239 40.44 -5.78 13.57
CA ALA A 239 41.69 -5.16 13.08
C ALA A 239 41.55 -3.65 12.80
N ALA A 240 40.38 -3.18 12.35
CA ALA A 240 40.12 -1.76 12.18
C ALA A 240 39.99 -1.02 13.53
N ALA A 241 39.47 -1.65 14.58
CA ALA A 241 39.35 -1.04 15.91
C ALA A 241 40.73 -0.69 16.50
N GLU A 242 41.71 -1.60 16.38
CA GLU A 242 43.10 -1.39 16.84
C GLU A 242 43.81 -0.23 16.10
N ILE A 243 43.50 -0.03 14.83
CA ILE A 243 44.18 0.94 13.94
C ILE A 243 43.40 2.26 13.81
N SER A 244 42.13 2.29 14.25
CA SER A 244 41.19 3.40 14.02
C SER A 244 41.66 4.74 14.56
N MET A 245 41.35 5.78 13.78
CA MET A 245 41.68 7.18 14.07
C MET A 245 40.51 7.95 14.72
N GLY A 246 39.46 7.26 15.16
CA GLY A 246 38.32 7.86 15.85
C GLY A 246 38.66 8.43 17.24
N THR A 247 37.79 9.30 17.76
CA THR A 247 38.00 9.96 19.06
C THR A 247 37.40 9.14 20.20
N GLU A 248 38.11 9.02 21.32
CA GLU A 248 37.53 8.45 22.54
C GLU A 248 36.35 9.31 23.04
N ILE A 249 35.26 8.65 23.43
CA ILE A 249 34.01 9.27 23.93
C ILE A 249 33.85 8.98 25.43
N THR A 250 32.88 9.63 26.08
CA THR A 250 32.52 9.28 27.47
C THR A 250 31.53 8.11 27.53
N ASP A 251 31.46 7.42 28.66
CA ASP A 251 30.45 6.38 28.88
C ASP A 251 29.02 6.96 28.83
N GLU A 252 28.82 8.21 29.29
CA GLU A 252 27.54 8.93 29.18
C GLU A 252 27.12 9.18 27.72
N ASP A 253 28.08 9.52 26.83
CA ASP A 253 27.82 9.61 25.39
C ASP A 253 27.47 8.24 24.79
N LEU A 254 28.20 7.18 25.20
CA LEU A 254 27.97 5.82 24.71
C LEU A 254 26.58 5.30 25.08
N GLU A 255 26.13 5.48 26.32
CA GLU A 255 24.78 5.07 26.77
C GLU A 255 23.69 5.69 25.87
N ASN A 256 23.83 6.97 25.51
CA ASN A 256 22.90 7.66 24.63
C ASN A 256 22.93 7.14 23.18
N ILE A 257 24.11 6.77 22.67
CA ILE A 257 24.26 6.16 21.33
C ILE A 257 23.70 4.73 21.32
N GLN A 258 23.94 3.94 22.37
CA GLN A 258 23.42 2.59 22.52
C GLN A 258 21.89 2.60 22.65
N ALA A 259 21.31 3.53 23.41
CA ALA A 259 19.86 3.69 23.48
C ALA A 259 19.23 3.97 22.09
N LEU A 260 19.88 4.81 21.25
CA LEU A 260 19.40 5.03 19.88
C LEU A 260 19.57 3.79 19.00
N ALA A 261 20.66 3.04 19.14
CA ALA A 261 20.88 1.78 18.43
C ALA A 261 19.83 0.71 18.82
N GLU A 262 19.45 0.63 20.10
CA GLU A 262 18.36 -0.23 20.60
C GLU A 262 17.02 0.14 19.95
N GLN A 263 16.68 1.45 19.86
CA GLN A 263 15.46 1.88 19.16
C GLN A 263 15.48 1.48 17.68
N VAL A 264 16.62 1.58 16.98
CA VAL A 264 16.75 1.14 15.58
C VAL A 264 16.52 -0.37 15.44
N VAL A 265 17.06 -1.19 16.34
CA VAL A 265 16.81 -2.64 16.36
C VAL A 265 15.34 -2.94 16.64
N GLY A 266 14.76 -2.31 17.68
CA GLY A 266 13.36 -2.47 18.06
C GLY A 266 12.37 -2.07 16.95
N PHE A 267 12.61 -0.95 16.25
CA PHE A 267 11.83 -0.57 15.06
C PHE A 267 12.01 -1.56 13.91
N THR A 268 13.21 -2.11 13.72
CA THR A 268 13.46 -3.12 12.67
C THR A 268 12.72 -4.42 12.95
N GLU A 269 12.64 -4.85 14.20
CA GLU A 269 11.91 -6.06 14.61
C GLU A 269 10.38 -5.82 14.58
N TYR A 270 9.91 -4.66 15.05
CA TYR A 270 8.50 -4.27 14.91
C TYR A 270 8.06 -4.18 13.45
N ARG A 271 8.93 -3.68 12.54
CA ARG A 271 8.70 -3.69 11.09
C ARG A 271 8.54 -5.11 10.53
N GLN A 272 9.35 -6.07 10.99
CA GLN A 272 9.21 -7.48 10.58
C GLN A 272 7.90 -8.10 11.08
N GLN A 273 7.51 -7.81 12.32
CA GLN A 273 6.21 -8.22 12.88
C GLN A 273 5.04 -7.59 12.11
N LEU A 274 5.10 -6.29 11.81
CA LEU A 274 4.08 -5.56 11.06
C LEU A 274 3.95 -6.07 9.62
N SER A 275 5.06 -6.40 8.96
CA SER A 275 5.06 -7.05 7.64
C SER A 275 4.37 -8.41 7.71
N SER A 276 4.70 -9.23 8.70
CA SER A 276 4.14 -10.58 8.88
C SER A 276 2.62 -10.53 9.17
N TYR A 277 2.20 -9.57 10.00
CA TYR A 277 0.80 -9.25 10.23
C TYR A 277 0.09 -8.81 8.93
N LEU A 278 0.70 -7.92 8.15
CA LEU A 278 0.14 -7.46 6.88
C LEU A 278 -0.02 -8.60 5.86
N SER A 279 0.97 -9.49 5.75
CA SER A 279 0.91 -10.72 4.94
C SER A 279 -0.29 -11.59 5.34
N ALA A 280 -0.40 -11.96 6.63
CA ALA A 280 -1.49 -12.80 7.14
C ALA A 280 -2.87 -12.16 6.95
N ARG A 281 -3.00 -10.83 7.13
CA ARG A 281 -4.27 -10.12 6.89
C ARG A 281 -4.60 -10.00 5.41
N MET A 282 -3.62 -9.79 4.54
CA MET A 282 -3.85 -9.73 3.09
C MET A 282 -4.29 -11.09 2.53
N GLN A 283 -3.67 -12.18 3.00
CA GLN A 283 -4.06 -13.55 2.66
C GLN A 283 -5.55 -13.79 2.99
N ALA A 284 -5.99 -13.38 4.19
CA ALA A 284 -7.35 -13.59 4.67
C ALA A 284 -8.43 -12.66 4.06
N ILE A 285 -8.03 -11.53 3.46
CA ILE A 285 -8.96 -10.49 2.95
C ILE A 285 -8.98 -10.43 1.42
N ALA A 286 -7.84 -10.64 0.77
CA ALA A 286 -7.70 -10.55 -0.69
C ALA A 286 -6.74 -11.63 -1.24
N PRO A 287 -7.09 -12.93 -1.11
CA PRO A 287 -6.23 -14.03 -1.53
C PRO A 287 -5.94 -14.04 -3.04
N ASN A 288 -6.89 -13.66 -3.91
CA ASN A 288 -6.63 -13.63 -5.36
C ASN A 288 -5.73 -12.46 -5.75
N LEU A 289 -5.91 -11.28 -5.15
CA LEU A 289 -4.99 -10.14 -5.29
C LEU A 289 -3.57 -10.51 -4.86
N THR A 290 -3.44 -11.16 -3.70
CA THR A 290 -2.17 -11.64 -3.12
C THR A 290 -1.44 -12.58 -4.07
N ALA A 291 -2.11 -13.63 -4.52
CA ALA A 291 -1.53 -14.62 -5.44
C ALA A 291 -1.02 -13.99 -6.75
N LEU A 292 -1.71 -12.97 -7.27
CA LEU A 292 -1.40 -12.31 -8.54
C LEU A 292 -0.27 -11.27 -8.46
N VAL A 293 -0.26 -10.42 -7.43
CA VAL A 293 0.56 -9.19 -7.39
C VAL A 293 1.57 -9.19 -6.24
N GLY A 294 1.33 -9.98 -5.19
CA GLY A 294 2.10 -9.97 -3.94
C GLY A 294 1.53 -9.00 -2.90
N GLU A 295 1.73 -9.34 -1.63
CA GLU A 295 1.08 -8.74 -0.45
C GLU A 295 1.30 -7.23 -0.34
N LEU A 296 2.57 -6.79 -0.34
CA LEU A 296 2.95 -5.38 -0.21
C LEU A 296 2.43 -4.51 -1.36
N VAL A 297 2.39 -5.04 -2.58
CA VAL A 297 1.87 -4.31 -3.75
C VAL A 297 0.34 -4.29 -3.72
N GLY A 298 -0.30 -5.38 -3.29
CA GLY A 298 -1.74 -5.43 -3.00
C GLY A 298 -2.15 -4.39 -1.96
N ALA A 299 -1.41 -4.29 -0.85
CA ALA A 299 -1.63 -3.31 0.20
C ALA A 299 -1.55 -1.87 -0.31
N ARG A 300 -0.49 -1.52 -1.06
CA ARG A 300 -0.34 -0.17 -1.64
C ARG A 300 -1.42 0.15 -2.68
N LEU A 301 -1.91 -0.84 -3.43
CA LEU A 301 -3.05 -0.66 -4.34
C LEU A 301 -4.36 -0.39 -3.57
N ILE A 302 -4.65 -1.12 -2.49
CA ILE A 302 -5.83 -0.91 -1.64
C ILE A 302 -5.76 0.47 -0.95
N ALA A 303 -4.61 0.84 -0.39
CA ALA A 303 -4.41 2.11 0.28
C ALA A 303 -4.60 3.32 -0.66
N HIS A 304 -4.05 3.26 -1.88
CA HIS A 304 -4.22 4.33 -2.86
C HIS A 304 -5.66 4.43 -3.41
N ALA A 305 -6.44 3.34 -3.36
CA ALA A 305 -7.86 3.36 -3.71
C ALA A 305 -8.81 3.67 -2.54
N GLY A 306 -8.35 3.57 -1.29
CA GLY A 306 -9.11 3.87 -0.07
C GLY A 306 -10.04 2.76 0.44
N SER A 307 -10.33 1.73 -0.35
CA SER A 307 -10.89 0.43 0.10
C SER A 307 -10.78 -0.63 -1.00
N LEU A 308 -10.87 -1.92 -0.62
CA LEU A 308 -10.90 -3.06 -1.55
C LEU A 308 -12.08 -2.93 -2.52
N MET A 309 -13.25 -2.57 -1.98
CA MET A 309 -14.48 -2.31 -2.74
C MET A 309 -14.35 -1.15 -3.75
N ASN A 310 -13.56 -0.11 -3.45
CA ASN A 310 -13.32 0.99 -4.39
C ASN A 310 -12.28 0.60 -5.47
N LEU A 311 -11.27 -0.19 -5.11
CA LEU A 311 -10.33 -0.77 -6.07
C LEU A 311 -11.06 -1.74 -7.02
N ALA A 312 -11.99 -2.57 -6.53
CA ALA A 312 -12.76 -3.53 -7.32
C ALA A 312 -13.66 -2.86 -8.39
N LYS A 313 -14.19 -1.67 -8.07
CA LYS A 313 -14.95 -0.82 -9.02
C LYS A 313 -14.07 -0.24 -10.13
N SER A 314 -12.76 -0.10 -9.91
CA SER A 314 -11.83 0.44 -10.90
C SER A 314 -11.67 -0.50 -12.10
N PRO A 315 -11.50 0.03 -13.34
CA PRO A 315 -11.18 -0.79 -14.50
C PRO A 315 -9.70 -1.18 -14.52
N ALA A 316 -9.37 -2.27 -15.23
CA ALA A 316 -8.01 -2.77 -15.38
C ALA A 316 -7.00 -1.73 -15.91
N SER A 317 -7.45 -0.79 -16.75
CA SER A 317 -6.64 0.33 -17.25
C SER A 317 -6.24 1.32 -16.16
N THR A 318 -7.13 1.62 -15.21
CA THR A 318 -6.83 2.44 -14.03
C THR A 318 -5.90 1.69 -13.08
N ILE A 319 -6.19 0.42 -12.80
CA ILE A 319 -5.36 -0.45 -11.95
C ILE A 319 -3.92 -0.57 -12.51
N GLN A 320 -3.76 -0.64 -13.84
CA GLN A 320 -2.43 -0.67 -14.48
C GLN A 320 -1.57 0.56 -14.17
N ILE A 321 -2.16 1.75 -14.05
CA ILE A 321 -1.48 3.05 -13.95
C ILE A 321 -1.64 3.73 -12.58
N LEU A 322 -2.19 3.02 -11.60
CA LEU A 322 -2.43 3.50 -10.24
C LEU A 322 -1.11 3.94 -9.57
N GLY A 323 -1.07 5.14 -8.99
CA GLY A 323 0.14 5.77 -8.44
C GLY A 323 1.00 6.54 -9.46
N ALA A 324 0.71 6.45 -10.77
CA ALA A 324 1.39 7.21 -11.82
C ALA A 324 0.60 8.45 -12.30
N GLU A 325 -0.45 8.87 -11.58
CA GLU A 325 -1.42 9.88 -12.02
C GLU A 325 -0.75 11.24 -12.31
N LYS A 326 0.25 11.64 -11.51
CA LYS A 326 1.00 12.89 -11.70
C LYS A 326 1.72 12.91 -13.06
N ALA A 327 2.25 11.76 -13.51
CA ALA A 327 2.88 11.62 -14.82
C ALA A 327 1.83 11.48 -15.94
N LEU A 328 0.76 10.72 -15.71
CA LEU A 328 -0.36 10.53 -16.63
C LEU A 328 -1.04 11.86 -16.98
N PHE A 329 -1.45 12.64 -15.99
CA PHE A 329 -2.11 13.93 -16.21
C PHE A 329 -1.16 15.01 -16.74
N ARG A 330 0.16 14.86 -16.56
CA ARG A 330 1.15 15.69 -17.26
C ARG A 330 1.17 15.34 -18.75
N ALA A 331 1.38 14.06 -19.07
CA ALA A 331 1.44 13.56 -20.44
C ALA A 331 0.17 13.88 -21.25
N LEU A 332 -1.01 13.65 -20.68
CA LEU A 332 -2.30 13.95 -21.33
C LEU A 332 -2.47 15.46 -21.62
N LYS A 333 -1.99 16.35 -20.74
CA LYS A 333 -2.04 17.81 -20.96
C LYS A 333 -1.06 18.28 -22.02
N THR A 334 0.12 17.66 -22.12
CA THR A 334 1.16 18.00 -23.10
C THR A 334 1.09 17.18 -24.39
N LYS A 335 0.08 16.30 -24.55
CA LYS A 335 -0.04 15.31 -25.63
C LYS A 335 1.21 14.44 -25.83
N HIS A 336 1.91 14.12 -24.73
CA HIS A 336 3.08 13.27 -24.71
C HIS A 336 2.70 11.80 -24.43
N ASP A 337 3.61 10.88 -24.71
CA ASP A 337 3.53 9.47 -24.29
C ASP A 337 3.17 9.33 -22.80
N THR A 338 2.21 8.46 -22.51
CA THR A 338 1.67 8.18 -21.17
C THR A 338 2.47 7.09 -20.43
N PRO A 339 2.49 7.10 -19.09
CA PRO A 339 3.16 6.07 -18.30
C PRO A 339 2.54 4.68 -18.55
N LYS A 340 3.40 3.67 -18.72
CA LYS A 340 3.01 2.30 -19.11
C LYS A 340 2.58 1.43 -17.93
N TYR A 341 2.86 1.88 -16.69
CA TYR A 341 2.56 1.20 -15.43
C TYR A 341 2.66 2.21 -14.27
N GLY A 342 2.01 1.91 -13.15
CA GLY A 342 2.20 2.56 -11.85
C GLY A 342 2.75 1.58 -10.80
N LEU A 343 2.17 1.55 -9.60
CA LEU A 343 2.58 0.71 -8.45
C LEU A 343 2.79 -0.77 -8.82
N ILE A 344 2.00 -1.29 -9.75
CA ILE A 344 2.10 -2.66 -10.31
C ILE A 344 3.49 -2.96 -10.92
N TYR A 345 4.32 -1.97 -11.25
CA TYR A 345 5.71 -2.19 -11.69
C TYR A 345 6.55 -3.02 -10.71
N HIS A 346 6.29 -2.89 -9.40
CA HIS A 346 7.01 -3.61 -8.34
C HIS A 346 6.51 -5.04 -8.12
N ALA A 347 5.49 -5.51 -8.86
CA ALA A 347 5.05 -6.90 -8.81
C ALA A 347 6.13 -7.82 -9.42
N SER A 348 6.44 -8.92 -8.75
CA SER A 348 7.51 -9.87 -9.11
C SER A 348 7.45 -10.34 -10.58
N LEU A 349 6.24 -10.63 -11.07
CA LEU A 349 5.95 -11.06 -12.43
C LEU A 349 6.31 -10.02 -13.53
N ILE A 350 6.39 -8.73 -13.17
CA ILE A 350 6.84 -7.64 -14.07
C ILE A 350 8.32 -7.33 -13.86
N GLY A 351 8.85 -7.57 -12.66
CA GLY A 351 10.29 -7.57 -12.41
C GLY A 351 11.04 -8.53 -13.33
N GLN A 352 10.53 -9.77 -13.46
CA GLN A 352 11.08 -10.83 -14.33
C GLN A 352 11.10 -10.49 -15.82
N ALA A 353 10.18 -9.64 -16.30
CA ALA A 353 9.98 -9.43 -17.73
C ALA A 353 10.98 -8.43 -18.34
N SER A 354 11.53 -8.76 -19.51
CA SER A 354 12.33 -7.87 -20.36
C SER A 354 11.58 -6.59 -20.74
N GLY A 355 12.29 -5.46 -20.86
CA GLY A 355 11.69 -4.11 -20.99
C GLY A 355 10.65 -3.94 -22.12
N LYS A 356 10.86 -4.59 -23.27
CA LYS A 356 9.92 -4.59 -24.42
C LYS A 356 8.64 -5.41 -24.16
N ASN A 357 8.64 -6.27 -23.14
CA ASN A 357 7.54 -7.12 -22.71
C ASN A 357 6.89 -6.65 -21.38
N LYS A 358 7.59 -5.94 -20.49
CA LYS A 358 7.03 -5.38 -19.22
C LYS A 358 5.67 -4.71 -19.42
N GLY A 359 5.55 -3.79 -20.38
CA GLY A 359 4.29 -3.09 -20.67
C GLY A 359 3.15 -3.96 -21.23
N LYS A 360 3.47 -5.13 -21.80
CA LYS A 360 2.46 -6.14 -22.22
C LYS A 360 2.00 -6.95 -21.01
N ILE A 361 2.95 -7.41 -20.18
CA ILE A 361 2.65 -8.13 -18.93
C ILE A 361 1.83 -7.26 -18.00
N ALA A 362 2.21 -5.99 -17.78
CA ALA A 362 1.50 -5.06 -16.89
C ALA A 362 0.01 -4.93 -17.23
N ARG A 363 -0.34 -4.81 -18.51
CA ARG A 363 -1.74 -4.78 -18.96
C ARG A 363 -2.47 -6.09 -18.67
N MET A 364 -1.83 -7.23 -18.92
CA MET A 364 -2.44 -8.55 -18.73
C MET A 364 -2.57 -8.93 -17.24
N LEU A 365 -1.58 -8.56 -16.42
CA LEU A 365 -1.62 -8.68 -14.97
C LEU A 365 -2.75 -7.81 -14.42
N ALA A 366 -2.78 -6.50 -14.71
CA ALA A 366 -3.85 -5.62 -14.26
C ALA A 366 -5.26 -6.10 -14.71
N THR A 367 -5.37 -6.76 -15.88
CA THR A 367 -6.62 -7.40 -16.33
C THR A 367 -7.01 -8.60 -15.46
N LYS A 368 -6.06 -9.45 -15.04
CA LYS A 368 -6.32 -10.57 -14.12
C LYS A 368 -6.52 -10.09 -12.69
N THR A 369 -5.77 -9.10 -12.21
CA THR A 369 -5.93 -8.42 -10.93
C THR A 369 -7.34 -7.85 -10.80
N ALA A 370 -7.84 -7.13 -11.81
CA ALA A 370 -9.20 -6.59 -11.81
C ALA A 370 -10.31 -7.67 -11.79
N LEU A 371 -10.00 -8.92 -12.17
CA LEU A 371 -10.93 -10.05 -12.05
C LEU A 371 -10.82 -10.69 -10.66
N GLY A 372 -9.63 -11.08 -10.22
CA GLY A 372 -9.40 -11.69 -8.90
C GLY A 372 -9.89 -10.81 -7.75
N LEU A 373 -9.60 -9.52 -7.80
CA LEU A 373 -10.05 -8.51 -6.85
C LEU A 373 -11.59 -8.38 -6.78
N ARG A 374 -12.30 -8.60 -7.90
CA ARG A 374 -13.76 -8.60 -7.93
C ARG A 374 -14.36 -9.89 -7.41
N VAL A 375 -13.61 -10.98 -7.40
CA VAL A 375 -13.96 -12.17 -6.63
C VAL A 375 -13.76 -11.85 -5.15
N ASP A 376 -12.54 -11.48 -4.73
CA ASP A 376 -12.20 -11.13 -3.34
C ASP A 376 -13.20 -10.15 -2.68
N ALA A 377 -13.63 -9.11 -3.41
CA ALA A 377 -14.49 -8.05 -2.87
C ALA A 377 -16.00 -8.28 -3.00
N LEU A 378 -16.47 -9.33 -3.68
CA LEU A 378 -17.91 -9.59 -3.92
C LEU A 378 -18.34 -11.04 -3.63
N SER A 379 -17.41 -11.92 -3.24
CA SER A 379 -17.70 -13.29 -2.82
C SER A 379 -18.38 -13.32 -1.44
N GLU A 380 -19.48 -14.06 -1.31
CA GLU A 380 -20.21 -14.25 -0.04
C GLU A 380 -19.55 -15.28 0.91
N TRP A 381 -18.23 -15.45 0.81
CA TRP A 381 -17.45 -16.35 1.67
C TRP A 381 -17.52 -15.89 3.12
N GLY A 382 -18.02 -16.76 4.02
CA GLY A 382 -18.27 -16.42 5.43
C GLY A 382 -19.51 -15.55 5.70
N THR A 383 -20.26 -15.11 4.68
CA THR A 383 -21.53 -14.37 4.89
C THR A 383 -22.73 -15.30 5.09
N ALA A 384 -22.58 -16.58 4.75
CA ALA A 384 -23.42 -17.70 5.18
C ALA A 384 -23.67 -17.66 6.71
N GLY A 385 -24.86 -18.07 7.15
CA GLY A 385 -25.18 -18.17 8.59
C GLY A 385 -24.91 -19.57 9.13
N GLU A 386 -24.93 -19.71 10.47
CA GLU A 386 -24.76 -20.99 11.18
C GLU A 386 -25.72 -22.10 10.71
N GLY A 387 -26.84 -21.75 10.08
CA GLY A 387 -27.81 -22.69 9.50
C GLY A 387 -27.49 -23.21 8.08
N SER A 388 -26.42 -22.73 7.42
CA SER A 388 -26.05 -23.14 6.07
C SER A 388 -24.63 -23.69 6.02
N ALA A 389 -24.41 -24.83 6.66
CA ALA A 389 -23.19 -25.64 6.60
C ALA A 389 -23.00 -26.33 5.23
N LYS A 390 -22.94 -25.52 4.17
CA LYS A 390 -22.31 -25.90 2.90
C LYS A 390 -20.92 -25.30 2.94
N ASP A 391 -19.96 -26.15 3.26
CA ASP A 391 -18.51 -26.03 3.05
C ASP A 391 -17.99 -24.59 2.91
N GLU A 392 -17.42 -24.04 3.99
CA GLU A 392 -16.57 -22.85 3.83
C GLU A 392 -15.47 -23.21 2.82
N PRO A 393 -15.37 -22.51 1.67
CA PRO A 393 -14.43 -22.90 0.64
C PRO A 393 -13.01 -22.77 1.18
N THR A 394 -12.20 -23.77 0.83
CA THR A 394 -10.82 -23.88 1.27
C THR A 394 -10.02 -22.65 0.82
N GLU A 395 -8.91 -22.34 1.51
CA GLU A 395 -8.01 -21.24 1.11
C GLU A 395 -7.46 -21.42 -0.32
N GLU A 396 -7.38 -22.66 -0.81
CA GLU A 396 -7.04 -22.98 -2.20
C GLU A 396 -8.17 -22.57 -3.18
N GLU A 397 -9.43 -22.85 -2.86
CA GLU A 397 -10.59 -22.43 -3.66
C GLU A 397 -10.77 -20.92 -3.64
N LYS A 398 -10.61 -20.28 -2.47
CA LYS A 398 -10.62 -18.82 -2.34
C LYS A 398 -9.56 -18.17 -3.22
N SER A 399 -8.33 -18.71 -3.26
CA SER A 399 -7.21 -18.17 -4.05
C SER A 399 -7.14 -18.65 -5.51
N ALA A 400 -7.99 -19.61 -5.92
CA ALA A 400 -7.89 -20.32 -7.19
C ALA A 400 -7.89 -19.41 -8.43
N THR A 401 -8.70 -18.33 -8.42
CA THR A 401 -8.78 -17.40 -9.57
C THR A 401 -7.47 -16.64 -9.76
N GLY A 402 -6.82 -16.26 -8.66
CA GLY A 402 -5.52 -15.61 -8.65
C GLY A 402 -4.39 -16.55 -9.06
N VAL A 403 -4.35 -17.76 -8.49
CA VAL A 403 -3.34 -18.80 -8.82
C VAL A 403 -3.43 -19.22 -10.29
N GLN A 404 -4.62 -19.56 -10.79
CA GLN A 404 -4.82 -19.89 -12.21
C GLN A 404 -4.50 -18.69 -13.12
N GLY A 405 -4.87 -17.47 -12.69
CA GLY A 405 -4.55 -16.23 -13.36
C GLY A 405 -3.04 -16.03 -13.53
N ARG A 406 -2.27 -16.26 -12.45
CA ARG A 406 -0.81 -16.16 -12.43
C ARG A 406 -0.14 -17.22 -13.29
N ILE A 407 -0.50 -18.49 -13.16
CA ILE A 407 0.04 -19.59 -13.98
C ILE A 407 -0.15 -19.31 -15.49
N ALA A 408 -1.33 -18.80 -15.87
CA ALA A 408 -1.62 -18.42 -17.26
C ALA A 408 -0.76 -17.24 -17.75
N LEU A 409 -0.44 -16.28 -16.87
CA LEU A 409 0.45 -15.16 -17.20
C LEU A 409 1.92 -15.59 -17.25
N GLU A 410 2.39 -16.42 -16.33
CA GLU A 410 3.77 -16.96 -16.32
C GLU A 410 4.04 -17.82 -17.56
N ARG A 411 3.11 -18.70 -17.95
CA ARG A 411 3.18 -19.45 -19.21
C ARG A 411 3.28 -18.51 -20.42
N ARG A 412 2.56 -17.38 -20.39
CA ARG A 412 2.57 -16.37 -21.46
C ARG A 412 3.82 -15.48 -21.44
N LEU A 413 4.43 -15.24 -20.28
CA LEU A 413 5.74 -14.59 -20.13
C LEU A 413 6.83 -15.46 -20.76
N ARG A 414 6.95 -16.72 -20.32
CA ARG A 414 7.88 -17.71 -20.91
C ARG A 414 7.70 -17.80 -22.43
N GLY A 415 6.46 -17.86 -22.92
CA GLY A 415 6.12 -17.85 -24.36
C GLY A 415 6.29 -16.50 -25.11
N MET A 416 6.70 -15.43 -24.44
CA MET A 416 7.09 -14.14 -25.07
C MET A 416 8.60 -13.89 -25.01
N GLU A 417 9.32 -14.55 -24.11
CA GLU A 417 10.76 -14.36 -23.90
C GLU A 417 11.59 -15.50 -24.49
N GLY A 418 11.12 -16.75 -24.37
CA GLY A 418 11.59 -17.88 -25.16
C GLY A 418 11.18 -17.81 -26.64
N LYS A 419 10.85 -16.62 -27.16
CA LYS A 419 10.70 -16.42 -28.61
C LYS A 419 12.10 -16.26 -29.19
N PRO A 420 12.52 -17.12 -30.15
CA PRO A 420 13.81 -16.91 -30.80
C PRO A 420 13.83 -15.51 -31.42
N LEU A 421 14.98 -14.85 -31.31
CA LEU A 421 15.25 -13.65 -32.08
C LEU A 421 15.00 -14.00 -33.56
N LYS A 422 14.35 -13.10 -34.30
CA LYS A 422 14.30 -13.23 -35.77
C LYS A 422 15.74 -13.38 -36.25
N PRO A 423 16.08 -14.33 -37.14
CA PRO A 423 17.42 -14.43 -37.71
C PRO A 423 17.75 -13.14 -38.46
N SER A 424 18.44 -12.22 -37.78
CA SER A 424 18.66 -10.85 -38.22
C SER A 424 20.02 -10.75 -38.90
N GLY A 425 20.04 -11.28 -40.12
CA GLY A 425 21.24 -11.39 -40.93
C GLY A 425 21.20 -12.68 -41.75
N VAL A 426 21.69 -12.58 -42.97
CA VAL A 426 22.26 -13.75 -43.65
C VAL A 426 23.55 -14.09 -42.90
N ALA A 427 23.80 -15.35 -42.61
CA ALA A 427 25.12 -15.77 -42.12
C ALA A 427 26.14 -15.48 -43.23
N ILE A 428 26.99 -14.47 -43.03
CA ILE A 428 28.02 -14.07 -44.00
C ILE A 428 29.35 -14.67 -43.56
N GLY A 429 29.95 -15.49 -44.42
CA GLY A 429 31.28 -16.06 -44.20
C GLY A 429 32.39 -15.02 -44.41
N PRO A 430 33.66 -15.35 -44.07
CA PRO A 430 34.79 -14.41 -44.13
C PRO A 430 35.04 -13.76 -45.50
N GLY A 431 34.54 -14.34 -46.59
CA GLY A 431 34.60 -13.77 -47.95
C GLY A 431 33.42 -12.87 -48.36
N GLY A 432 32.58 -12.41 -47.42
CA GLY A 432 31.43 -11.54 -47.72
C GLY A 432 30.22 -12.25 -48.37
N GLN A 433 30.28 -13.57 -48.53
CA GLN A 433 29.27 -14.40 -49.20
C GLN A 433 28.40 -15.16 -48.20
N LYS A 434 27.20 -15.61 -48.65
CA LYS A 434 26.24 -16.33 -47.80
C LYS A 434 26.77 -17.74 -47.46
N ALA A 435 26.90 -18.05 -46.17
CA ALA A 435 27.47 -19.31 -45.69
C ALA A 435 26.67 -20.54 -46.15
N ASP A 436 25.34 -20.46 -46.17
CA ASP A 436 24.46 -21.60 -46.47
C ASP A 436 24.32 -21.92 -47.98
N ALA A 437 24.91 -21.11 -48.88
CA ALA A 437 24.52 -21.06 -50.29
C ALA A 437 25.59 -21.50 -51.29
N GLN A 438 26.80 -21.88 -50.85
CA GLN A 438 27.86 -22.29 -51.78
C GLN A 438 28.74 -23.39 -51.22
N ALA A 439 28.61 -24.60 -51.78
CA ALA A 439 29.68 -25.58 -51.73
C ALA A 439 30.93 -24.96 -52.37
N GLY A 440 32.10 -25.17 -51.76
CA GLY A 440 33.37 -24.65 -52.28
C GLY A 440 33.62 -25.10 -53.73
N LYS A 441 34.43 -24.34 -54.48
CA LYS A 441 34.79 -24.68 -55.87
C LYS A 441 35.23 -26.15 -55.92
N TRP A 442 34.65 -26.91 -56.86
CA TRP A 442 34.89 -28.34 -56.97
C TRP A 442 36.35 -28.60 -57.40
N GLU A 443 37.18 -29.01 -56.44
CA GLU A 443 38.55 -29.44 -56.66
C GLU A 443 38.63 -30.97 -56.62
N ILE A 444 39.15 -31.57 -57.70
CA ILE A 444 39.36 -33.02 -57.79
C ILE A 444 40.55 -33.37 -56.89
N LYS A 445 40.27 -33.93 -55.71
CA LYS A 445 41.31 -34.48 -54.84
C LYS A 445 41.84 -35.78 -55.43
N GLU A 446 43.15 -35.82 -55.71
CA GLU A 446 43.81 -37.01 -56.24
C GLU A 446 43.70 -38.21 -55.30
N ALA A 447 42.86 -39.18 -55.65
CA ALA A 447 42.75 -40.45 -54.96
C ALA A 447 43.63 -41.50 -55.65
N ARG A 448 44.63 -42.04 -54.93
CA ARG A 448 45.44 -43.15 -55.42
C ARG A 448 44.58 -44.42 -55.55
N LYS A 449 44.36 -44.87 -56.78
CA LYS A 449 43.74 -46.17 -57.05
C LYS A 449 44.81 -47.27 -56.95
N TYR A 450 44.40 -48.44 -56.46
CA TYR A 450 45.21 -49.65 -56.47
C TYR A 450 45.34 -50.20 -57.89
N ASN A 451 46.47 -50.84 -58.21
CA ASN A 451 46.73 -51.40 -59.53
C ASN A 451 46.58 -52.93 -59.50
N PRO A 452 45.55 -53.52 -60.14
CA PRO A 452 45.31 -54.97 -60.08
C PRO A 452 46.35 -55.80 -60.86
N ASP A 453 47.09 -55.20 -61.79
CA ASP A 453 48.11 -55.89 -62.59
C ASP A 453 49.31 -56.39 -61.76
N ALA A 454 49.40 -56.00 -60.47
CA ALA A 454 50.45 -56.42 -59.55
C ALA A 454 50.26 -57.82 -58.95
N ASP A 455 49.05 -58.40 -59.02
CA ASP A 455 48.73 -59.70 -58.41
C ASP A 455 48.99 -60.90 -59.35
N GLY A 456 49.42 -60.64 -60.59
CA GLY A 456 49.73 -61.66 -61.60
C GLY A 456 51.07 -62.36 -61.38
N ILE A 457 51.09 -63.37 -60.50
CA ILE A 457 52.30 -64.19 -60.27
C ILE A 457 52.56 -65.11 -61.48
N SER A 458 53.64 -64.84 -62.21
CA SER A 458 54.31 -65.80 -63.07
C SER A 458 55.71 -66.09 -62.54
N ALA A 459 56.12 -67.36 -62.58
CA ALA A 459 57.49 -67.78 -62.28
C ALA A 459 58.38 -67.61 -63.53
N ASP A 460 59.70 -67.62 -63.30
CA ASP A 460 60.76 -67.70 -64.31
C ASP A 460 60.94 -66.52 -65.29
N ALA A 461 61.37 -65.38 -64.74
CA ALA A 461 62.34 -64.51 -65.43
C ALA A 461 63.31 -63.85 -64.42
N LYS A 462 64.61 -63.80 -64.77
CA LYS A 462 65.65 -63.08 -64.00
C LYS A 462 65.82 -61.64 -64.52
N PRO A 463 66.40 -60.71 -63.72
CA PRO A 463 66.18 -59.29 -63.91
C PRO A 463 66.92 -58.69 -65.11
N MET A 464 66.28 -57.74 -65.79
CA MET A 464 66.99 -56.75 -66.61
C MET A 464 67.43 -55.58 -65.74
N THR A 465 68.72 -55.26 -65.81
CA THR A 465 69.37 -54.15 -65.11
C THR A 465 69.26 -52.82 -65.88
N ASN A 466 69.42 -51.71 -65.16
CA ASN A 466 69.32 -50.33 -65.67
C ASN A 466 70.08 -50.05 -66.98
N GLY A 467 69.45 -49.23 -67.83
CA GLY A 467 70.10 -48.39 -68.84
C GLY A 467 69.07 -47.67 -69.71
N GLY A 468 68.82 -46.37 -69.58
CA GLY A 468 69.27 -45.39 -68.58
C GLY A 468 69.06 -43.95 -69.08
N VAL A 469 69.15 -42.95 -68.18
CA VAL A 469 69.30 -41.50 -68.51
C VAL A 469 68.06 -40.85 -69.20
N GLU A 470 67.41 -39.78 -68.71
CA GLU A 470 67.70 -38.83 -67.63
C GLU A 470 66.43 -38.20 -67.00
N ALA A 471 66.61 -37.43 -65.92
CA ALA A 471 65.78 -36.37 -65.28
C ALA A 471 64.29 -36.13 -65.70
N PRO A 472 63.37 -35.81 -64.76
CA PRO A 472 63.64 -35.01 -63.56
C PRO A 472 63.39 -35.71 -62.21
N THR A 473 64.07 -35.20 -61.17
CA THR A 473 64.12 -35.79 -59.82
C THR A 473 62.95 -35.38 -58.91
N LYS A 474 62.64 -36.25 -57.95
CA LYS A 474 61.44 -36.21 -57.10
C LYS A 474 61.62 -35.38 -55.83
N ALA A 475 60.49 -34.94 -55.28
CA ALA A 475 60.40 -34.52 -53.89
C ALA A 475 60.65 -35.66 -52.88
N GLY A 476 61.45 -35.36 -51.85
CA GLY A 476 61.09 -35.58 -50.45
C GLY A 476 61.23 -36.98 -49.81
N SER A 477 62.09 -37.04 -48.78
CA SER A 477 61.97 -37.95 -47.62
C SER A 477 62.13 -37.12 -46.33
N LYS A 478 61.14 -37.04 -45.42
CA LYS A 478 60.67 -38.05 -44.43
C LYS A 478 61.69 -38.42 -43.32
N LYS A 479 61.60 -37.65 -42.22
CA LYS A 479 61.73 -38.02 -40.79
C LYS A 479 62.61 -39.23 -40.40
N ARG A 480 63.58 -38.96 -39.51
CA ARG A 480 63.91 -39.77 -38.30
C ARG A 480 64.39 -38.83 -37.17
N LYS A 481 64.67 -39.37 -35.97
CA LYS A 481 64.89 -38.67 -34.67
C LYS A 481 66.20 -39.17 -34.01
N ILE A 482 66.55 -38.62 -32.83
CA ILE A 482 67.48 -39.14 -31.78
C ILE A 482 68.99 -38.94 -32.08
N VAL A 483 69.88 -38.51 -31.15
CA VAL A 483 69.73 -37.90 -29.79
C VAL A 483 71.06 -37.28 -29.27
N GLU A 484 71.01 -36.43 -28.23
CA GLU A 484 72.10 -35.92 -27.33
C GLU A 484 73.33 -35.19 -27.95
N GLU A 485 74.16 -34.39 -27.24
CA GLU A 485 74.35 -34.05 -25.79
C GLU A 485 74.52 -32.48 -25.70
N VAL A 486 73.83 -31.72 -24.84
CA VAL A 486 74.17 -31.28 -23.45
C VAL A 486 75.46 -30.41 -23.36
N ASP A 487 75.53 -29.26 -22.66
CA ASP A 487 74.50 -28.49 -21.89
C ASP A 487 74.22 -27.09 -22.54
N ASP A 488 74.15 -25.88 -21.95
CA ASP A 488 74.31 -25.31 -20.59
C ASP A 488 73.33 -24.12 -20.39
N ALA A 489 73.23 -23.58 -19.16
CA ALA A 489 72.26 -22.57 -18.71
C ALA A 489 72.93 -21.18 -18.42
N PRO A 490 72.24 -20.07 -17.97
CA PRO A 490 71.04 -20.04 -17.12
C PRO A 490 69.92 -18.98 -17.42
N SER A 491 68.71 -19.32 -16.94
CA SER A 491 67.69 -18.46 -16.30
C SER A 491 67.16 -17.13 -16.94
N SER A 492 66.11 -17.29 -17.77
CA SER A 492 64.72 -16.85 -17.43
C SER A 492 64.17 -15.40 -17.60
N LYS A 493 62.87 -15.37 -17.98
CA LYS A 493 61.75 -14.47 -17.59
C LYS A 493 61.48 -13.12 -18.32
N LYS A 494 60.29 -13.12 -18.97
CA LYS A 494 59.22 -12.09 -19.02
C LYS A 494 59.42 -10.75 -19.75
N ALA A 495 58.93 -10.72 -20.99
CA ALA A 495 57.84 -9.86 -21.50
C ALA A 495 57.50 -8.52 -20.80
N ALA A 496 57.59 -7.42 -21.57
CA ALA A 496 56.75 -6.21 -21.46
C ALA A 496 56.86 -5.31 -22.71
N LYS A 497 55.77 -4.59 -23.07
CA LYS A 497 55.74 -3.31 -23.86
C LYS A 497 56.27 -3.34 -25.33
N ALA A 498 55.99 -2.37 -26.23
CA ALA A 498 54.92 -1.34 -26.29
C ALA A 498 54.75 -0.71 -27.71
N THR A 499 53.54 -0.19 -27.97
CA THR A 499 53.17 1.04 -28.74
C THR A 499 53.83 1.46 -30.06
N ALA A 500 53.00 1.61 -31.11
CA ALA A 500 52.80 2.83 -31.92
C ALA A 500 51.50 2.63 -32.75
N ALA A 501 50.41 3.42 -32.59
CA ALA A 501 50.16 4.79 -33.09
C ALA A 501 50.02 4.85 -34.64
N ALA A 502 49.00 5.50 -35.26
CA ALA A 502 48.12 6.57 -34.77
C ALA A 502 46.78 6.70 -35.58
N ALA A 503 45.93 7.65 -35.12
CA ALA A 503 44.83 8.35 -35.82
C ALA A 503 43.47 7.63 -36.10
N SER A 504 42.30 8.30 -36.07
CA SER A 504 41.70 9.22 -35.05
C SER A 504 40.34 9.79 -35.52
N SER A 505 39.25 9.55 -34.77
CA SER A 505 38.03 10.39 -34.65
C SER A 505 37.04 9.71 -33.68
N SER A 506 37.02 10.09 -32.39
CA SER A 506 36.16 11.14 -31.82
C SER A 506 34.66 10.86 -32.10
N ASP A 507 33.96 10.11 -31.26
CA ASP A 507 33.54 10.39 -29.87
C ASP A 507 32.39 11.40 -29.77
N ASP A 508 31.26 10.94 -29.20
CA ASP A 508 30.72 11.56 -27.99
C ASP A 508 29.91 10.50 -27.22
N SER A 509 30.16 10.39 -25.92
CA SER A 509 29.49 9.43 -25.04
C SER A 509 29.37 10.03 -23.65
N ASP A 510 28.16 10.11 -23.12
CA ASP A 510 27.92 10.61 -21.76
C ASP A 510 27.18 9.56 -20.91
N SER A 511 27.54 9.50 -19.63
CA SER A 511 27.13 8.43 -18.72
C SER A 511 26.90 8.96 -17.31
N ASP A 512 25.67 9.38 -17.04
CA ASP A 512 25.25 9.88 -15.73
C ASP A 512 24.85 8.73 -14.78
N GLU A 513 25.78 8.31 -13.93
CA GLU A 513 25.46 7.81 -12.59
C GLU A 513 25.48 8.99 -11.59
N ASP A 514 24.41 9.78 -11.52
CA ASP A 514 24.18 10.63 -10.34
C ASP A 514 22.71 11.06 -10.19
N MET A 515 22.14 10.83 -8.99
CA MET A 515 20.83 11.32 -8.55
C MET A 515 20.87 11.52 -7.02
N ALA A 516 21.81 12.33 -6.56
CA ALA A 516 21.85 12.86 -5.21
C ALA A 516 20.69 13.85 -4.94
N ASP A 517 20.51 14.21 -3.67
CA ASP A 517 19.47 15.14 -3.20
C ASP A 517 19.76 16.61 -3.60
N GLU A 518 18.70 17.38 -3.88
CA GLU A 518 18.72 18.85 -3.84
C GLU A 518 17.54 19.38 -3.02
N GLY A 519 17.75 19.49 -1.71
CA GLY A 519 16.92 20.32 -0.83
C GLY A 519 17.03 21.81 -1.18
N ASP A 520 15.91 22.46 -1.47
CA ASP A 520 15.83 23.87 -1.90
C ASP A 520 16.13 24.86 -0.73
N GLY A 521 17.41 25.11 -0.49
CA GLY A 521 17.91 25.89 0.65
C GLY A 521 18.40 27.29 0.32
N ASN A 522 17.59 28.33 0.60
CA ASN A 522 18.00 29.73 0.85
C ASN A 522 16.78 30.60 1.26
N LEU A 523 16.90 31.71 2.00
CA LEU A 523 18.08 32.45 2.45
C LEU A 523 18.08 32.68 3.97
N VAL A 524 19.29 32.76 4.55
CA VAL A 524 19.53 33.47 5.81
C VAL A 524 19.60 34.98 5.54
N THR A 525 18.84 35.79 6.31
CA THR A 525 19.06 37.24 6.40
C THR A 525 19.75 37.60 7.71
N LYS A 526 20.72 38.53 7.63
CA LYS A 526 21.71 38.76 8.69
C LYS A 526 21.15 39.40 9.96
N THR A 527 21.87 39.14 11.05
CA THR A 527 21.79 39.78 12.37
C THR A 527 21.84 41.31 12.32
N ASN A 528 21.20 41.95 13.30
CA ASN A 528 21.69 43.20 13.89
C ASN A 528 21.69 43.06 15.42
N LEU A 529 22.65 43.70 16.10
CA LEU A 529 22.88 43.59 17.54
C LEU A 529 22.37 44.82 18.30
N ASN A 530 21.79 44.56 19.47
CA ASN A 530 21.60 45.38 20.69
C ASN A 530 20.44 44.71 21.47
N GLY A 531 20.54 44.37 22.77
CA GLY A 531 21.24 45.08 23.85
C GLY A 531 20.31 46.20 24.32
N THR A 532 19.56 46.07 25.42
CA THR A 532 19.97 45.63 26.76
C THR A 532 19.11 44.51 27.37
N ALA A 533 19.43 44.09 28.61
CA ALA A 533 18.73 43.06 29.36
C ALA A 533 17.99 43.63 30.58
N GLU A 534 16.95 42.94 31.05
CA GLU A 534 16.50 42.99 32.45
C GLU A 534 15.84 41.66 32.85
N ARG A 535 15.88 41.31 34.14
CA ARG A 535 15.21 40.14 34.74
C ARG A 535 14.10 40.63 35.66
N ALA A 536 12.94 39.95 35.66
CA ALA A 536 11.93 40.08 36.71
C ALA A 536 11.21 38.73 36.93
N ASP A 537 11.00 38.37 38.19
CA ASP A 537 10.48 37.07 38.63
C ASP A 537 8.93 37.03 38.72
N PRO A 538 8.31 35.83 38.77
CA PRO A 538 6.86 35.67 38.70
C PRO A 538 6.14 35.86 40.05
N SER A 539 4.95 36.49 40.03
CA SER A 539 3.89 36.27 41.04
C SER A 539 2.56 36.91 40.62
N LYS A 540 1.47 36.46 41.28
CA LYS A 540 0.05 36.91 41.15
C LYS A 540 -0.70 36.41 39.89
N ALA A 541 -1.94 35.90 39.98
CA ALA A 541 -2.69 35.45 41.16
C ALA A 541 -3.82 34.46 40.78
N ALA A 542 -4.17 33.60 41.74
CA ALA A 542 -5.44 32.89 41.98
C ALA A 542 -6.45 32.63 40.83
N ALA A 543 -6.77 31.34 40.64
CA ALA A 543 -8.10 30.88 40.20
C ALA A 543 -9.07 30.88 41.41
N PRO A 544 -10.42 30.83 41.23
CA PRO A 544 -11.06 29.53 40.94
C PRO A 544 -12.31 29.58 40.02
N ASN A 545 -12.89 28.39 39.81
CA ASN A 545 -14.12 28.06 39.06
C ASN A 545 -15.34 28.97 39.28
N ALA A 546 -16.19 29.12 38.25
CA ALA A 546 -17.61 28.71 38.32
C ALA A 546 -18.37 28.75 36.96
N ALA A 547 -19.35 27.84 36.84
CA ALA A 547 -20.63 27.92 36.13
C ALA A 547 -20.76 28.43 34.67
N LYS A 548 -21.38 27.59 33.82
CA LYS A 548 -22.26 28.06 32.73
C LYS A 548 -23.56 28.66 33.32
N PRO A 549 -24.17 29.64 32.66
CA PRO A 549 -25.63 29.81 32.66
C PRO A 549 -26.27 29.23 31.37
N ALA A 550 -27.55 28.87 31.45
CA ALA A 550 -28.47 28.87 30.30
C ALA A 550 -29.08 30.29 30.15
N SER A 551 -29.92 30.66 29.19
CA SER A 551 -30.81 29.92 28.27
C SER A 551 -31.31 30.85 27.15
N ALA A 552 -31.95 30.26 26.13
CA ALA A 552 -32.93 30.88 25.21
C ALA A 552 -32.47 31.97 24.20
N ASP A 553 -32.74 31.65 22.93
CA ASP A 553 -33.34 32.50 21.88
C ASP A 553 -32.84 33.92 21.60
N ILE A 554 -32.23 34.07 20.40
CA ILE A 554 -32.69 34.98 19.34
C ILE A 554 -32.09 34.49 18.00
N GLU A 555 -32.95 34.12 17.04
CA GLU A 555 -32.50 33.80 15.69
C GLU A 555 -32.14 35.10 14.92
N GLY A 556 -30.89 35.23 14.47
CA GLY A 556 -30.50 36.34 13.58
C GLY A 556 -29.02 36.46 13.23
N GLY A 557 -28.12 36.29 14.21
CA GLY A 557 -26.69 36.63 14.04
C GLY A 557 -25.92 35.79 13.01
N ASP A 558 -26.27 34.52 12.84
CA ASP A 558 -25.48 33.54 12.09
C ASP A 558 -25.34 33.86 10.58
N LYS A 559 -26.36 34.49 9.97
CA LYS A 559 -26.28 34.95 8.57
C LYS A 559 -25.30 36.10 8.37
N ALA A 560 -25.11 36.96 9.37
CA ALA A 560 -24.15 38.06 9.30
C ALA A 560 -22.70 37.55 9.42
N ALA A 561 -22.43 36.71 10.42
CA ALA A 561 -21.12 36.09 10.63
C ALA A 561 -20.65 35.28 9.40
N LYS A 562 -21.53 34.43 8.84
CA LYS A 562 -21.24 33.65 7.64
C LYS A 562 -21.03 34.51 6.38
N LYS A 563 -21.63 35.71 6.31
CA LYS A 563 -21.40 36.66 5.21
C LYS A 563 -20.02 37.33 5.33
N ALA A 564 -19.66 37.80 6.53
CA ALA A 564 -18.36 38.42 6.81
C ALA A 564 -17.19 37.46 6.51
N ALA A 565 -17.22 36.24 7.06
CA ALA A 565 -16.19 35.23 6.83
C ALA A 565 -16.05 34.82 5.34
N LYS A 566 -17.17 34.84 4.58
CA LYS A 566 -17.15 34.58 3.13
C LYS A 566 -16.53 35.73 2.34
N GLU A 567 -16.69 36.96 2.80
CA GLU A 567 -16.14 38.17 2.17
C GLU A 567 -14.64 38.35 2.47
N GLU A 568 -14.21 38.10 3.71
CA GLU A 568 -12.78 38.03 4.09
C GLU A 568 -12.04 36.95 3.28
N LYS A 569 -12.61 35.74 3.19
CA LYS A 569 -12.07 34.63 2.37
C LYS A 569 -12.08 34.93 0.86
N LYS A 570 -12.83 35.95 0.41
CA LYS A 570 -12.78 36.48 -0.97
C LYS A 570 -11.67 37.52 -1.13
N LYS A 571 -11.47 38.42 -0.15
CA LYS A 571 -10.34 39.38 -0.10
C LYS A 571 -8.98 38.65 -0.10
N LEU A 572 -8.80 37.67 0.77
CA LEU A 572 -7.58 36.82 0.83
C LEU A 572 -7.29 36.06 -0.47
N LYS A 573 -8.32 35.72 -1.27
CA LYS A 573 -8.13 35.12 -2.61
C LYS A 573 -7.73 36.16 -3.66
N ALA A 574 -8.29 37.37 -3.61
CA ALA A 574 -7.93 38.47 -4.50
C ALA A 574 -6.48 38.93 -4.27
N GLU A 575 -6.05 39.07 -3.01
CA GLU A 575 -4.68 39.44 -2.65
C GLU A 575 -3.65 38.39 -3.13
N LYS A 576 -3.93 37.09 -2.92
CA LYS A 576 -3.10 36.00 -3.44
C LYS A 576 -3.07 35.94 -4.97
N ALA A 577 -4.12 36.40 -5.66
CA ALA A 577 -4.11 36.55 -7.11
C ALA A 577 -3.25 37.75 -7.55
N ALA A 578 -3.36 38.90 -6.90
CA ALA A 578 -2.57 40.10 -7.18
C ALA A 578 -1.06 39.84 -6.99
N ARG A 579 -0.63 39.26 -5.86
CA ARG A 579 0.77 38.84 -5.64
C ARG A 579 1.27 37.83 -6.68
N LYS A 580 0.39 37.02 -7.27
CA LYS A 580 0.75 36.08 -8.34
C LYS A 580 0.91 36.76 -9.70
N ALA A 581 0.09 37.77 -9.99
CA ALA A 581 0.23 38.62 -11.19
C ALA A 581 1.52 39.45 -11.14
N GLU A 582 1.79 40.12 -10.02
CA GLU A 582 3.01 40.92 -9.82
C GLU A 582 4.28 40.05 -9.96
N ARG A 583 4.27 38.82 -9.41
CA ARG A 583 5.38 37.86 -9.57
C ARG A 583 5.53 37.34 -11.01
N ALA A 584 4.51 37.45 -11.86
CA ALA A 584 4.59 37.16 -13.28
C ALA A 584 5.17 38.34 -14.08
N GLU A 585 4.75 39.58 -13.81
CA GLU A 585 5.31 40.79 -14.44
C GLU A 585 6.79 40.99 -14.09
N ARG A 586 7.18 40.76 -12.82
CA ARG A 586 8.59 40.71 -12.37
C ARG A 586 9.41 39.57 -13.02
N ARG A 587 8.76 38.58 -13.64
CA ARG A 587 9.43 37.55 -14.47
C ARG A 587 9.49 37.95 -15.94
N ALA A 588 8.44 38.54 -16.50
CA ALA A 588 8.43 39.05 -17.88
C ALA A 588 9.51 40.13 -18.10
N SER A 589 9.58 41.12 -17.21
CA SER A 589 10.59 42.20 -17.27
C SER A 589 12.05 41.74 -17.11
N LYS A 590 12.30 40.56 -16.52
CA LYS A 590 13.62 39.90 -16.55
C LYS A 590 13.90 39.14 -17.84
N GLY A 591 12.87 38.76 -18.60
CA GLY A 591 13.01 38.13 -19.92
C GLY A 591 13.49 39.10 -20.99
N ASP A 592 12.86 40.27 -21.13
CA ASP A 592 13.22 41.26 -22.17
C ASP A 592 14.64 41.79 -22.03
N LYS A 593 15.13 41.97 -20.79
CA LYS A 593 16.53 42.36 -20.54
C LYS A 593 17.56 41.33 -21.01
N LYS A 594 17.17 40.08 -21.32
CA LYS A 594 18.03 39.06 -21.91
C LYS A 594 17.81 38.86 -23.42
N ARG A 595 17.01 39.71 -24.08
CA ARG A 595 16.79 39.68 -25.54
C ARG A 595 17.32 40.90 -26.29
N LYS A 596 17.59 42.02 -25.61
CA LYS A 596 18.26 43.20 -26.19
C LYS A 596 19.79 43.15 -26.09
N GLY A 597 20.38 41.97 -26.27
CA GLY A 597 21.83 41.74 -26.10
C GLY A 597 22.55 41.08 -27.27
N ASP A 598 21.83 40.53 -28.26
CA ASP A 598 22.37 39.68 -29.33
C ASP A 598 22.10 40.21 -30.76
N GLU A 599 21.50 41.40 -30.90
CA GLU A 599 21.24 42.04 -32.21
C GLU A 599 21.75 43.49 -32.24
N ASP A 600 23.06 43.65 -32.43
CA ASP A 600 23.66 44.75 -33.21
C ASP A 600 25.13 44.43 -33.51
N GLY A 601 25.55 44.58 -34.78
CA GLY A 601 26.82 44.05 -35.28
C GLY A 601 27.77 45.08 -35.87
N ALA A 602 29.02 45.07 -35.38
CA ALA A 602 30.26 45.51 -36.03
C ALA A 602 30.32 46.86 -36.80
N GLU A 603 31.11 47.79 -36.28
CA GLU A 603 32.05 48.55 -37.12
C GLU A 603 33.33 48.95 -36.35
N GLU A 604 34.49 48.90 -37.02
CA GLU A 604 35.77 49.38 -36.49
C GLU A 604 35.93 50.88 -36.84
N PRO A 605 36.59 51.72 -36.02
CA PRO A 605 37.97 52.05 -36.43
C PRO A 605 38.98 52.55 -35.35
N LYS A 606 40.26 52.27 -35.65
CA LYS A 606 41.45 53.14 -35.43
C LYS A 606 41.92 53.50 -34.00
N LYS A 607 43.01 52.82 -33.61
CA LYS A 607 43.99 53.23 -32.57
C LYS A 607 44.50 54.69 -32.76
N LYS A 608 44.67 55.44 -31.66
CA LYS A 608 45.58 56.60 -31.57
C LYS A 608 46.35 56.61 -30.24
N LYS A 609 47.59 57.11 -30.27
CA LYS A 609 48.59 57.01 -29.18
C LYS A 609 48.50 58.12 -28.12
N LYS A 610 48.80 57.76 -26.87
CA LYS A 610 49.50 58.51 -25.78
C LYS A 610 49.96 57.42 -24.78
N LYS A 611 51.23 57.24 -24.35
CA LYS A 611 52.18 58.14 -23.66
C LYS A 611 51.55 58.81 -22.43
N SER A 612 52.10 58.74 -21.22
CA SER A 612 53.46 58.41 -20.73
C SER A 612 53.42 57.43 -19.54
N SER A 613 54.44 56.61 -19.25
CA SER A 613 55.52 56.88 -18.25
C SER A 613 55.19 57.87 -17.11
N SER A 614 55.61 57.63 -15.87
CA SER A 614 56.60 56.63 -15.40
C SER A 614 56.03 55.60 -14.41
#